data_AF-A0A956IT84-F1
#
_entry.id   AF-A0A956IT84-F1
#
_cell.length_a   1.000
_cell.length_b   1.000
_cell.length_c   1.000
_cell.angle_alpha   90.00
_cell.angle_beta   90.00
_cell.angle_gamma   90.00
#
_symmetry.space_group_name_H-M   'P 1'
#
loop_
_entity.id
_entity.type
_entity.pdbx_description
1 polymer ?
#
loop_
_entity_poly.entity_id
_entity_poly.type
_entity_poly.pdbx_seq_one_letter_code
_entity_poly.pdbx_strand_id
1 'polypeptide(L)'
;MSTVAAAQSSAADKAAAEALFDKGKKQLKDGDLASACRSLEESQRLDPGVGTLLYLAECYEQAGKTASAWATFREAAAFATRSSDAKREKIARGRAERLEGVLAKLVIEVPPSVRVEGMVVTRDGDEVGSALWGTAVPVDPGTHTIRITAPSKVEYQAEVVVPKSGDVTFAVPPLERKPPEAEPEAQALAPATSAPAPAPTPLVADEGTLAEDGSGQRTLGIVVGVVGLLGVGAGTFFGLQASSKNSEADDNCRSSDSSQCNQKGVDLGQEAEDAATLSTIAFGVGALALAGGIVLYATAPSNDAAAGSARRRTARLRGTEVRLVPAATPSQAGVFVGGHF
;
A
#
# COMPACT_ATOMS: atom_id res chain seq x y z
N MET A 1 -19.47 -7.46 -41.65
CA MET A 1 -18.16 -6.82 -41.42
C MET A 1 -18.43 -5.47 -40.77
N SER A 2 -18.42 -5.40 -39.43
CA SER A 2 -18.62 -4.14 -38.72
C SER A 2 -17.31 -3.37 -38.68
N THR A 3 -17.22 -2.30 -39.44
CA THR A 3 -16.18 -1.27 -39.28
C THR A 3 -16.40 -0.58 -37.93
N VAL A 4 -15.52 -0.85 -36.97
CA VAL A 4 -15.39 -0.03 -35.78
C VAL A 4 -14.81 1.31 -36.25
N ALA A 5 -15.64 2.35 -36.29
CA ALA A 5 -15.17 3.71 -36.46
C ALA A 5 -14.36 4.09 -35.21
N ALA A 6 -13.05 4.28 -35.36
CA ALA A 6 -12.24 4.87 -34.29
C ALA A 6 -12.77 6.28 -34.02
N ALA A 7 -13.34 6.51 -32.84
CA ALA A 7 -13.76 7.83 -32.42
C ALA A 7 -12.52 8.75 -32.42
N GLN A 8 -12.54 9.79 -33.25
CA GLN A 8 -11.51 10.84 -33.22
C GLN A 8 -11.61 11.60 -31.90
N SER A 9 -10.47 12.04 -31.36
CA SER A 9 -10.40 12.87 -30.15
C SER A 9 -11.29 14.11 -30.28
N SER A 10 -12.06 14.42 -29.22
CA SER A 10 -12.97 15.57 -29.23
C SER A 10 -12.18 16.88 -29.23
N ALA A 11 -12.80 17.99 -29.62
CA ALA A 11 -12.15 19.30 -29.56
C ALA A 11 -11.70 19.67 -28.14
N ALA A 12 -12.46 19.25 -27.12
CA ALA A 12 -12.10 19.44 -25.72
C ALA A 12 -10.89 18.59 -25.33
N ASP A 13 -10.84 17.32 -25.74
CA ASP A 13 -9.70 16.44 -25.47
C ASP A 13 -8.42 16.96 -26.12
N LYS A 14 -8.50 17.46 -27.36
CA LYS A 14 -7.36 18.08 -28.05
C LYS A 14 -6.83 19.30 -27.32
N ALA A 15 -7.72 20.19 -26.84
CA ALA A 15 -7.31 21.36 -26.08
C ALA A 15 -6.69 20.99 -24.72
N ALA A 16 -7.24 19.98 -24.04
CA ALA A 16 -6.68 19.46 -22.79
C ALA A 16 -5.32 18.79 -23.03
N ALA A 17 -5.17 18.01 -24.09
CA ALA A 17 -3.93 17.37 -24.48
C ALA A 17 -2.82 18.39 -24.76
N GLU A 18 -3.12 19.49 -25.47
CA GLU A 18 -2.16 20.56 -25.75
C GLU A 18 -1.72 21.27 -24.46
N ALA A 19 -2.66 21.59 -23.57
CA ALA A 19 -2.34 22.21 -22.28
C ALA A 19 -1.43 21.32 -21.42
N LEU A 20 -1.69 20.00 -21.42
CA LEU A 20 -0.86 19.01 -20.73
C LEU A 20 0.51 18.82 -21.39
N PHE A 21 0.58 18.87 -22.71
CA PHE A 21 1.83 18.82 -23.46
C PHE A 21 2.73 20.02 -23.13
N ASP A 22 2.18 21.23 -23.14
CA ASP A 22 2.90 22.46 -22.78
C ASP A 22 3.39 22.44 -21.34
N LYS A 23 2.52 21.98 -20.42
CA LYS A 23 2.89 21.77 -19.01
C LYS A 23 4.02 20.76 -18.88
N GLY A 24 3.93 19.62 -19.57
CA GLY A 24 4.93 18.56 -19.56
C GLY A 24 6.29 19.02 -20.07
N LYS A 25 6.33 19.78 -21.19
CA LYS A 25 7.58 20.38 -21.71
C LYS A 25 8.22 21.33 -20.70
N LYS A 26 7.42 22.16 -20.02
CA LYS A 26 7.92 23.08 -19.01
C LYS A 26 8.52 22.32 -17.83
N GLN A 27 7.80 21.33 -17.31
CA GLN A 27 8.28 20.50 -16.20
C GLN A 27 9.55 19.72 -16.56
N LEU A 28 9.64 19.21 -17.79
CA LEU A 28 10.85 18.54 -18.29
C LEU A 28 12.05 19.49 -18.30
N LYS A 29 11.85 20.72 -18.78
CA LYS A 29 12.89 21.77 -18.76
C LYS A 29 13.29 22.15 -17.33
N ASP A 30 12.35 22.16 -16.40
CA ASP A 30 12.57 22.48 -14.99
C ASP A 30 13.19 21.30 -14.21
N GLY A 31 13.32 20.12 -14.82
CA GLY A 31 13.88 18.90 -14.21
C GLY A 31 12.91 18.12 -13.32
N ASP A 32 11.63 18.51 -13.26
CA ASP A 32 10.58 17.75 -12.57
C ASP A 32 10.09 16.60 -13.45
N LEU A 33 10.91 15.55 -13.53
CA LEU A 33 10.68 14.41 -14.42
C LEU A 33 9.39 13.64 -14.09
N ALA A 34 9.06 13.48 -12.81
CA ALA A 34 7.87 12.73 -12.39
C ALA A 34 6.59 13.42 -12.87
N SER A 35 6.47 14.74 -12.68
CA SER A 35 5.31 15.49 -13.15
C SER A 35 5.30 15.65 -14.67
N ALA A 36 6.47 15.80 -15.29
CA ALA A 36 6.61 15.92 -16.75
C ALA A 36 6.08 14.67 -17.46
N CYS A 37 6.54 13.48 -17.06
CA CYS A 37 6.15 12.22 -17.67
C CYS A 37 4.63 12.02 -17.52
N ARG A 38 4.07 12.23 -16.32
CA ARG A 38 2.61 12.14 -16.10
C ARG A 38 1.80 13.06 -17.00
N SER A 39 2.23 14.31 -17.16
CA SER A 39 1.52 15.27 -18.03
C SER A 39 1.60 14.87 -19.51
N LEU A 40 2.76 14.35 -19.94
CA LEU A 40 2.98 13.88 -21.32
C LEU A 40 2.24 12.57 -21.62
N GLU A 41 2.16 11.64 -20.66
CA GLU A 41 1.36 10.41 -20.73
C GLU A 41 -0.11 10.75 -20.92
N GLU A 42 -0.65 11.65 -20.11
CA GLU A 42 -2.06 12.05 -20.19
C GLU A 42 -2.35 12.83 -21.48
N SER A 43 -1.43 13.70 -21.91
CA SER A 43 -1.52 14.34 -23.23
C SER A 43 -1.60 13.32 -24.36
N GLN A 44 -0.71 12.33 -24.35
CA GLN A 44 -0.66 11.27 -25.36
C GLN A 44 -1.92 10.38 -25.35
N ARG A 45 -2.50 10.15 -24.16
CA ARG A 45 -3.74 9.38 -24.00
C ARG A 45 -4.94 10.12 -24.61
N LEU A 46 -5.01 11.43 -24.44
CA LEU A 46 -6.12 12.27 -24.92
C LEU A 46 -6.02 12.56 -26.43
N ASP A 47 -4.84 12.91 -26.93
CA ASP A 47 -4.59 13.17 -28.34
C ASP A 47 -3.22 12.62 -28.77
N PRO A 48 -3.16 11.37 -29.28
CA PRO A 48 -1.91 10.73 -29.67
C PRO A 48 -1.16 11.50 -30.76
N GLY A 49 0.12 11.83 -30.51
CA GLY A 49 0.93 12.60 -31.45
C GLY A 49 2.42 12.25 -31.44
N VAL A 50 3.07 12.35 -32.61
CA VAL A 50 4.52 12.13 -32.75
C VAL A 50 5.33 13.06 -31.84
N GLY A 51 4.91 14.33 -31.72
CA GLY A 51 5.55 15.31 -30.86
C GLY A 51 5.51 14.89 -29.39
N THR A 52 4.33 14.50 -28.89
CA THR A 52 4.13 14.06 -27.52
C THR A 52 4.94 12.81 -27.21
N LEU A 53 4.94 11.80 -28.10
CA LEU A 53 5.78 10.59 -27.93
C LEU A 53 7.27 10.91 -27.84
N LEU A 54 7.78 11.84 -28.65
CA LEU A 54 9.21 12.23 -28.60
C LEU A 54 9.59 12.85 -27.25
N TYR A 55 8.75 13.73 -26.70
CA TYR A 55 8.99 14.34 -25.39
C TYR A 55 8.76 13.36 -24.24
N LEU A 56 7.76 12.48 -24.34
CA LEU A 56 7.51 11.43 -23.35
C LEU A 56 8.69 10.46 -23.26
N ALA A 57 9.20 10.01 -24.42
CA ALA A 57 10.38 9.15 -24.48
C ALA A 57 11.63 9.84 -23.91
N GLU A 58 11.80 11.15 -24.16
CA GLU A 58 12.88 11.93 -23.53
C GLU A 58 12.73 12.04 -22.02
N CYS A 59 11.50 12.22 -21.53
CA CYS A 59 11.23 12.21 -20.09
C CYS A 59 11.63 10.87 -19.46
N TYR A 60 11.24 9.76 -20.07
CA TYR A 60 11.66 8.44 -19.62
C TYR A 60 13.18 8.24 -19.67
N GLU A 61 13.84 8.71 -20.72
CA GLU A 61 15.31 8.62 -20.86
C GLU A 61 16.01 9.38 -19.72
N GLN A 62 15.58 10.63 -19.44
CA GLN A 62 16.12 11.42 -18.34
C GLN A 62 15.80 10.85 -16.96
N ALA A 63 14.65 10.18 -16.82
CA ALA A 63 14.25 9.48 -15.59
C ALA A 63 14.98 8.15 -15.37
N GLY A 64 15.82 7.71 -16.33
CA GLY A 64 16.51 6.43 -16.28
C GLY A 64 15.65 5.22 -16.64
N LYS A 65 14.42 5.43 -17.11
CA LYS A 65 13.50 4.40 -17.61
C LYS A 65 13.84 4.04 -19.06
N THR A 66 14.97 3.37 -19.26
CA THR A 66 15.56 3.15 -20.58
C THR A 66 14.74 2.27 -21.52
N ALA A 67 14.05 1.25 -21.02
CA ALA A 67 13.20 0.39 -21.83
C ALA A 67 11.90 1.09 -22.23
N SER A 68 11.29 1.83 -21.30
CA SER A 68 10.14 2.69 -21.60
C SER A 68 10.51 3.73 -22.66
N ALA A 69 11.63 4.43 -22.50
CA ALA A 69 12.13 5.39 -23.47
C ALA A 69 12.35 4.76 -24.86
N TRP A 70 13.04 3.60 -24.92
CA TRP A 70 13.28 2.88 -26.16
C TRP A 70 11.98 2.49 -26.87
N ALA A 71 11.02 1.91 -26.15
CA ALA A 71 9.73 1.50 -26.70
C ALA A 71 8.95 2.71 -27.24
N THR A 72 8.87 3.80 -26.47
CA THR A 72 8.18 5.03 -26.87
C THR A 72 8.87 5.71 -28.06
N PHE A 73 10.20 5.70 -28.17
CA PHE A 73 10.89 6.20 -29.36
C PHE A 73 10.59 5.34 -30.61
N ARG A 74 10.50 4.01 -30.47
CA ARG A 74 10.10 3.13 -31.58
C ARG A 74 8.67 3.40 -32.02
N GLU A 75 7.77 3.64 -31.07
CA GLU A 75 6.39 4.05 -31.36
C GLU A 75 6.35 5.39 -32.10
N ALA A 76 7.12 6.38 -31.63
CA ALA A 76 7.24 7.69 -32.27
C ALA A 76 7.73 7.56 -33.71
N ALA A 77 8.73 6.70 -33.96
CA ALA A 77 9.24 6.43 -35.31
C ALA A 77 8.18 5.79 -36.21
N ALA A 78 7.43 4.80 -35.69
CA ALA A 78 6.36 4.15 -36.43
C ALA A 78 5.20 5.12 -36.75
N PHE A 79 4.83 5.98 -35.80
CA PHE A 79 3.82 7.02 -36.04
C PHE A 79 4.33 8.03 -37.07
N ALA A 80 5.54 8.56 -36.90
CA ALA A 80 6.13 9.49 -37.86
C ALA A 80 6.21 8.91 -39.29
N THR A 81 6.46 7.61 -39.41
CA THR A 81 6.42 6.89 -40.71
C THR A 81 5.03 6.96 -41.33
N ARG A 82 3.97 6.63 -40.56
CA ARG A 82 2.57 6.68 -41.05
C ARG A 82 2.12 8.08 -41.43
N SER A 83 2.64 9.10 -40.75
CA SER A 83 2.35 10.51 -41.02
C SER A 83 3.29 11.16 -42.05
N SER A 84 4.21 10.39 -42.66
CA SER A 84 5.21 10.89 -43.61
C SER A 84 6.13 12.00 -43.06
N ASP A 85 6.38 12.03 -41.74
CA ASP A 85 7.30 12.97 -41.08
C ASP A 85 8.71 12.35 -40.98
N ALA A 86 9.43 12.32 -42.11
CA ALA A 86 10.74 11.68 -42.22
C ALA A 86 11.79 12.28 -41.26
N LYS A 87 11.66 13.57 -40.89
CA LYS A 87 12.59 14.22 -39.96
C LYS A 87 12.42 13.67 -38.56
N ARG A 88 11.19 13.62 -38.04
CA ARG A 88 10.93 13.07 -36.70
C ARG A 88 11.13 11.57 -36.63
N GLU A 89 10.83 10.85 -37.72
CA GLU A 89 11.11 9.42 -37.84
C GLU A 89 12.60 9.12 -37.63
N LYS A 90 13.48 9.85 -38.31
CA LYS A 90 14.93 9.68 -38.19
C LYS A 90 15.43 10.00 -36.78
N ILE A 91 14.90 11.06 -36.16
CA ILE A 91 15.24 11.43 -34.78
C ILE A 91 14.83 10.31 -33.81
N ALA A 92 13.58 9.86 -33.91
CA ALA A 92 13.02 8.82 -33.04
C ALA A 92 13.79 7.51 -33.17
N ARG A 93 14.01 7.03 -34.40
CA ARG A 93 14.77 5.79 -34.64
C ARG A 93 16.20 5.89 -34.14
N GLY A 94 16.90 6.99 -34.45
CA GLY A 94 18.27 7.19 -33.98
C GLY A 94 18.38 7.30 -32.44
N ARG A 95 17.34 7.76 -31.73
CA ARG A 95 17.31 7.71 -30.26
C ARG A 95 17.07 6.28 -29.76
N ALA A 96 16.13 5.54 -30.34
CA ALA A 96 15.88 4.15 -29.97
C ALA A 96 17.14 3.27 -30.15
N GLU A 97 17.82 3.38 -31.30
CA GLU A 97 19.03 2.59 -31.60
C GLU A 97 20.16 2.80 -30.58
N ARG A 98 20.33 4.04 -30.05
CA ARG A 98 21.32 4.31 -28.99
C ARG A 98 20.99 3.62 -27.68
N LEU A 99 19.72 3.45 -27.36
CA LEU A 99 19.27 2.81 -26.13
C LEU A 99 19.34 1.28 -26.23
N GLU A 100 19.10 0.71 -27.41
CA GLU A 100 18.99 -0.73 -27.63
C GLU A 100 20.19 -1.54 -27.08
N GLY A 101 21.41 -1.01 -27.22
CA GLY A 101 22.63 -1.67 -26.75
C GLY A 101 22.86 -1.62 -25.24
N VAL A 102 22.12 -0.79 -24.51
CA VAL A 102 22.29 -0.60 -23.05
C VAL A 102 21.05 -1.03 -22.24
N LEU A 103 20.01 -1.56 -22.90
CA LEU A 103 18.82 -2.05 -22.21
C LEU A 103 19.17 -3.20 -21.27
N ALA A 104 18.61 -3.15 -20.06
CA ALA A 104 18.51 -4.32 -19.21
C ALA A 104 17.36 -5.20 -19.69
N LYS A 105 17.53 -6.52 -19.60
CA LYS A 105 16.49 -7.48 -19.99
C LYS A 105 16.15 -8.37 -18.81
N LEU A 106 14.87 -8.65 -18.65
CA LEU A 106 14.36 -9.61 -17.69
C LEU A 106 13.81 -10.82 -18.43
N VAL A 107 14.31 -11.99 -18.05
CA VAL A 107 13.78 -13.30 -18.46
C VAL A 107 12.97 -13.84 -17.29
N ILE A 108 11.67 -14.04 -17.49
CA ILE A 108 10.84 -14.77 -16.53
C ILE A 108 10.75 -16.21 -17.01
N GLU A 109 11.54 -17.09 -16.40
CA GLU A 109 11.55 -18.51 -16.74
C GLU A 109 10.43 -19.22 -15.97
N VAL A 110 9.49 -19.80 -16.71
CA VAL A 110 8.39 -20.60 -16.15
C VAL A 110 8.55 -22.05 -16.63
N PRO A 111 9.27 -22.90 -15.88
CA PRO A 111 9.50 -24.29 -16.25
C PRO A 111 8.20 -25.05 -16.48
N PRO A 112 8.13 -26.00 -17.43
CA PRO A 112 6.94 -26.82 -17.65
C PRO A 112 6.42 -27.52 -16.39
N SER A 113 7.32 -27.87 -15.45
CA SER A 113 6.97 -28.53 -14.18
C SER A 113 6.15 -27.67 -13.21
N VAL A 114 6.17 -26.35 -13.35
CA VAL A 114 5.41 -25.43 -12.49
C VAL A 114 4.19 -24.82 -13.17
N ARG A 115 4.03 -25.04 -14.49
CA ARG A 115 2.89 -24.53 -15.26
C ARG A 115 1.62 -25.26 -14.84
N VAL A 116 0.58 -24.49 -14.54
CA VAL A 116 -0.76 -24.99 -14.24
C VAL A 116 -1.79 -24.21 -15.05
N GLU A 117 -2.94 -24.82 -15.28
CA GLU A 117 -4.05 -24.17 -15.98
C GLU A 117 -4.54 -22.94 -15.18
N GLY A 118 -4.84 -21.85 -15.89
CA GLY A 118 -5.24 -20.58 -15.27
C GLY A 118 -4.11 -19.84 -14.54
N MET A 119 -2.84 -20.24 -14.72
CA MET A 119 -1.70 -19.50 -14.20
C MET A 119 -1.55 -18.14 -14.89
N VAL A 120 -1.56 -17.07 -14.10
CA VAL A 120 -1.31 -15.70 -14.53
C VAL A 120 -0.02 -15.22 -13.88
N VAL A 121 0.89 -14.71 -14.70
CA VAL A 121 2.14 -14.09 -14.25
C VAL A 121 2.05 -12.62 -14.58
N THR A 122 2.23 -11.74 -13.61
CA THR A 122 2.29 -10.30 -13.83
C THR A 122 3.65 -9.73 -13.41
N ARG A 123 4.07 -8.68 -14.10
CA ARG A 123 5.24 -7.86 -13.77
C ARG A 123 4.75 -6.43 -13.58
N ASP A 124 4.90 -5.90 -12.37
CA ASP A 124 4.44 -4.58 -11.95
C ASP A 124 2.93 -4.34 -12.14
N GLY A 125 2.15 -5.43 -12.13
CA GLY A 125 0.71 -5.40 -12.38
C GLY A 125 0.31 -5.72 -13.83
N ASP A 126 1.22 -5.62 -14.80
CA ASP A 126 0.95 -5.96 -16.19
C ASP A 126 1.10 -7.46 -16.44
N GLU A 127 0.14 -8.06 -17.14
CA GLU A 127 0.19 -9.49 -17.47
C GLU A 127 1.33 -9.81 -18.45
N VAL A 128 2.18 -10.76 -18.05
CA VAL A 128 3.21 -11.34 -18.90
C VAL A 128 2.64 -12.59 -19.55
N GLY A 129 2.11 -12.41 -20.76
CA GLY A 129 1.54 -13.49 -21.55
C GLY A 129 2.50 -14.66 -21.73
N SER A 130 1.96 -15.88 -21.77
CA SER A 130 2.76 -17.13 -21.74
C SER A 130 3.76 -17.29 -22.89
N ALA A 131 3.53 -16.62 -24.03
CA ALA A 131 4.48 -16.57 -25.14
C ALA A 131 5.79 -15.84 -24.82
N LEU A 132 5.79 -14.98 -23.79
CA LEU A 132 6.98 -14.24 -23.33
C LEU A 132 7.78 -15.00 -22.26
N TRP A 133 7.25 -16.10 -21.71
CA TRP A 133 7.95 -16.88 -20.70
C TRP A 133 9.24 -17.49 -21.29
N GLY A 134 10.36 -17.25 -20.62
CA GLY A 134 11.70 -17.63 -21.10
C GLY A 134 12.29 -16.72 -22.17
N THR A 135 11.60 -15.65 -22.56
CA THR A 135 12.11 -14.65 -23.52
C THR A 135 12.78 -13.48 -22.77
N ALA A 136 13.92 -13.02 -23.28
CA ALA A 136 14.60 -11.83 -22.74
C ALA A 136 13.86 -10.56 -23.19
N VAL A 137 13.05 -10.00 -22.30
CA VAL A 137 12.25 -8.80 -22.56
C VAL A 137 12.94 -7.58 -21.96
N PRO A 138 13.18 -6.49 -22.71
CA PRO A 138 13.70 -5.25 -22.14
C PRO A 138 12.78 -4.71 -21.05
N VAL A 139 13.36 -4.31 -19.92
CA VAL A 139 12.65 -3.67 -18.80
C VAL A 139 13.47 -2.50 -18.26
N ASP A 140 12.81 -1.60 -17.54
CA ASP A 140 13.50 -0.46 -16.94
C ASP A 140 14.40 -0.91 -15.78
N PRO A 141 15.53 -0.24 -15.51
CA PRO A 141 16.32 -0.53 -14.32
C PRO A 141 15.54 -0.22 -13.03
N GLY A 142 15.72 -1.05 -12.01
CA GLY A 142 15.06 -0.88 -10.71
C GLY A 142 14.44 -2.17 -10.18
N THR A 143 13.59 -2.02 -9.16
CA THR A 143 12.87 -3.15 -8.57
C THR A 143 11.58 -3.40 -9.35
N HIS A 144 11.42 -4.63 -9.82
CA HIS A 144 10.20 -5.13 -10.42
C HIS A 144 9.49 -6.10 -9.50
N THR A 145 8.17 -6.00 -9.40
CA THR A 145 7.34 -6.94 -8.64
C THR A 145 6.80 -8.00 -9.59
N ILE A 146 7.16 -9.26 -9.36
CA ILE A 146 6.58 -10.41 -10.05
C ILE A 146 5.52 -11.02 -9.16
N ARG A 147 4.28 -11.13 -9.66
CA ARG A 147 3.17 -11.78 -8.98
C ARG A 147 2.66 -12.93 -9.82
N ILE A 148 2.35 -14.04 -9.15
CA ILE A 148 1.92 -15.27 -9.79
C ILE A 148 0.67 -15.78 -9.07
N THR A 149 -0.42 -15.89 -9.81
CA THR A 149 -1.69 -16.41 -9.32
C THR A 149 -2.11 -17.61 -10.15
N ALA A 150 -2.74 -18.60 -9.51
CA ALA A 150 -3.36 -19.73 -10.19
C ALA A 150 -4.47 -20.31 -9.31
N PRO A 151 -5.57 -20.84 -9.86
CA PRO A 151 -6.73 -21.27 -9.09
C PRO A 151 -6.43 -22.27 -7.97
N SER A 152 -5.48 -23.19 -8.19
CA SER A 152 -5.12 -24.27 -7.24
C SER A 152 -3.86 -23.98 -6.41
N LYS A 153 -3.33 -22.76 -6.47
CA LYS A 153 -2.05 -22.37 -5.86
C LYS A 153 -2.23 -21.21 -4.91
N VAL A 154 -1.36 -21.14 -3.91
CA VAL A 154 -1.19 -19.92 -3.11
C VAL A 154 -0.56 -18.86 -4.00
N GLU A 155 -1.05 -17.63 -3.91
CA GLU A 155 -0.45 -16.49 -4.61
C GLU A 155 1.01 -16.33 -4.19
N TYR A 156 1.88 -16.14 -5.18
CA TYR A 156 3.31 -15.93 -4.95
C TYR A 156 3.71 -14.55 -5.45
N GLN A 157 4.52 -13.85 -4.66
CA GLN A 157 5.06 -12.54 -5.00
C GLN A 157 6.56 -12.50 -4.72
N ALA A 158 7.33 -11.93 -5.64
CA ALA A 158 8.76 -11.71 -5.48
C ALA A 158 9.18 -10.35 -6.04
N GLU A 159 10.21 -9.76 -5.46
CA GLU A 159 10.88 -8.58 -5.98
C GLU A 159 12.14 -8.99 -6.75
N VAL A 160 12.32 -8.47 -7.95
CA VAL A 160 13.48 -8.70 -8.80
C VAL A 160 14.16 -7.37 -9.06
N VAL A 161 15.42 -7.25 -8.65
CA VAL A 161 16.21 -6.03 -8.89
C VAL A 161 16.92 -6.17 -10.22
N VAL A 162 16.56 -5.31 -11.17
CA VAL A 162 17.16 -5.25 -12.50
C VAL A 162 18.24 -4.16 -12.53
N PRO A 163 19.48 -4.48 -12.96
CA PRO A 163 20.57 -3.51 -13.05
C PRO A 163 20.34 -2.52 -14.20
N LYS A 164 21.23 -1.54 -14.33
CA LYS A 164 21.15 -0.55 -15.42
C LYS A 164 21.33 -1.13 -16.82
N SER A 165 21.97 -2.28 -16.94
CA SER A 165 22.23 -2.96 -18.22
C SER A 165 22.52 -4.45 -17.98
N GLY A 166 22.26 -5.28 -18.99
CA GLY A 166 22.50 -6.72 -18.94
C GLY A 166 21.24 -7.54 -18.66
N ASP A 167 21.40 -8.85 -18.64
CA ASP A 167 20.29 -9.78 -18.56
C ASP A 167 20.14 -10.34 -17.14
N VAL A 168 18.90 -10.37 -16.64
CA VAL A 168 18.51 -10.98 -15.36
C VAL A 168 17.50 -12.07 -15.63
N THR A 169 17.72 -13.24 -15.03
CA THR A 169 16.76 -14.35 -15.10
C THR A 169 16.11 -14.54 -13.75
N PHE A 170 14.77 -14.48 -13.74
CA PHE A 170 13.94 -14.87 -12.61
C PHE A 170 13.28 -16.21 -12.94
N ALA A 171 13.68 -17.25 -12.21
CA ALA A 171 13.07 -18.57 -12.34
C ALA A 171 11.89 -18.69 -11.36
N VAL A 172 10.70 -18.97 -11.89
CA VAL A 172 9.50 -19.19 -11.09
C VAL A 172 9.67 -20.44 -10.24
N PRO A 173 9.59 -20.34 -8.89
CA PRO A 173 9.72 -21.49 -8.02
C PRO A 173 8.46 -22.37 -8.06
N PRO A 174 8.55 -23.63 -7.59
CA PRO A 174 7.38 -24.46 -7.38
C PRO A 174 6.38 -23.77 -6.43
N LEU A 175 5.15 -23.55 -6.92
CA LEU A 175 4.10 -22.91 -6.14
C LEU A 175 3.44 -23.89 -5.16
N GLU A 176 3.25 -23.43 -3.92
CA GLU A 176 2.50 -24.15 -2.89
C GLU A 176 1.04 -24.33 -3.31
N ARG A 177 0.47 -25.51 -3.03
CA ARG A 177 -0.94 -25.78 -3.35
C ARG A 177 -1.81 -25.07 -2.33
N LYS A 178 -2.87 -24.39 -2.79
CA LYS A 178 -3.89 -23.89 -1.88
C LYS A 178 -4.53 -25.11 -1.20
N PRO A 179 -4.68 -25.15 0.14
CA PRO A 179 -5.47 -26.18 0.80
C PRO A 179 -6.86 -26.23 0.15
N PRO A 180 -7.44 -27.43 -0.09
CA PRO A 180 -8.81 -27.50 -0.58
C PRO A 180 -9.68 -26.70 0.39
N GLU A 181 -10.29 -25.64 -0.14
CA GLU A 181 -11.31 -24.89 0.57
C GLU A 181 -12.36 -25.92 0.97
N ALA A 182 -12.52 -26.15 2.27
CA ALA A 182 -13.52 -27.09 2.75
C ALA A 182 -14.86 -26.58 2.22
N GLU A 183 -15.42 -27.26 1.21
CA GLU A 183 -16.81 -27.07 0.84
C GLU A 183 -17.60 -27.14 2.15
N PRO A 184 -18.45 -26.15 2.47
CA PRO A 184 -19.35 -26.29 3.58
C PRO A 184 -20.29 -27.44 3.23
N GLU A 185 -19.92 -28.65 3.65
CA GLU A 185 -20.80 -29.81 3.67
C GLU A 185 -22.02 -29.38 4.48
N ALA A 186 -23.10 -29.14 3.75
CA ALA A 186 -24.48 -29.38 4.14
C ALA A 186 -24.73 -29.38 5.66
N GLN A 187 -24.81 -28.19 6.27
CA GLN A 187 -25.62 -28.06 7.47
C GLN A 187 -27.08 -28.17 7.06
N ALA A 188 -27.54 -29.42 7.05
CA ALA A 188 -28.93 -29.80 6.93
C ALA A 188 -29.76 -28.99 7.94
N LEU A 189 -30.76 -28.27 7.40
CA LEU A 189 -32.04 -27.90 7.99
C LEU A 189 -32.22 -28.31 9.48
N ALA A 190 -31.92 -27.38 10.38
CA ALA A 190 -32.52 -27.35 11.71
C ALA A 190 -33.32 -26.04 11.83
N PRO A 191 -34.62 -26.08 12.22
CA PRO A 191 -35.45 -24.89 12.27
C PRO A 191 -34.97 -23.92 13.34
N ALA A 192 -34.82 -22.66 12.94
CA ALA A 192 -34.49 -21.54 13.82
C ALA A 192 -35.54 -21.42 14.94
N THR A 193 -35.14 -21.82 16.16
CA THR A 193 -35.78 -21.33 17.38
C THR A 193 -35.02 -20.09 17.80
N SER A 194 -35.70 -18.96 17.74
CA SER A 194 -35.25 -17.66 18.21
C SER A 194 -34.99 -17.70 19.72
N ALA A 195 -33.71 -17.68 20.11
CA ALA A 195 -33.28 -17.33 21.45
C ALA A 195 -32.35 -16.10 21.35
N PRO A 196 -32.57 -15.02 22.13
CA PRO A 196 -31.68 -13.87 22.15
C PRO A 196 -30.31 -14.29 22.72
N ALA A 197 -29.24 -14.08 21.95
CA ALA A 197 -27.89 -14.37 22.39
C ALA A 197 -27.46 -13.41 23.52
N PRO A 198 -26.80 -13.92 24.60
CA PRO A 198 -26.21 -13.06 25.62
C PRO A 198 -24.96 -12.38 25.07
N ALA A 199 -24.68 -11.18 25.58
CA ALA A 199 -23.54 -10.35 25.22
C ALA A 199 -22.20 -11.13 25.23
N PRO A 200 -21.29 -10.90 24.27
CA PRO A 200 -20.00 -11.55 24.27
C PRO A 200 -19.20 -11.10 25.48
N THR A 201 -18.84 -12.08 26.31
CA THR A 201 -17.85 -11.92 27.36
C THR A 201 -16.50 -11.60 26.69
N PRO A 202 -15.74 -10.60 27.15
CA PRO A 202 -14.42 -10.32 26.58
C PRO A 202 -13.52 -11.54 26.80
N LEU A 203 -13.00 -12.10 25.71
CA LEU A 203 -11.89 -13.03 25.76
C LEU A 203 -10.70 -12.29 26.37
N VAL A 204 -10.34 -12.70 27.58
CA VAL A 204 -9.09 -12.32 28.22
C VAL A 204 -7.99 -12.87 27.32
N ALA A 205 -7.30 -11.97 26.61
CA ALA A 205 -6.05 -12.29 25.94
C ALA A 205 -5.04 -12.69 27.03
N ASP A 206 -4.67 -13.96 26.99
CA ASP A 206 -3.48 -14.48 27.65
C ASP A 206 -2.27 -13.88 26.94
N GLU A 207 -1.67 -12.84 27.54
CA GLU A 207 -0.37 -12.33 27.13
C GLU A 207 0.58 -12.34 28.33
N GLY A 208 1.42 -13.38 28.34
CA GLY A 208 2.85 -13.15 28.16
C GLY A 208 3.52 -12.35 29.27
N THR A 209 4.09 -13.07 30.23
CA THR A 209 5.12 -12.59 31.14
C THR A 209 6.22 -11.81 30.39
N LEU A 210 6.29 -10.50 30.61
CA LEU A 210 7.55 -9.75 30.50
C LEU A 210 7.74 -8.93 31.77
N ALA A 211 8.77 -9.35 32.51
CA ALA A 211 9.16 -8.85 33.80
C ALA A 211 9.72 -7.41 33.74
N GLU A 212 9.39 -6.67 34.79
CA GLU A 212 10.15 -5.62 35.49
C GLU A 212 11.35 -4.99 34.76
N ASP A 213 11.13 -3.79 34.21
CA ASP A 213 12.02 -2.63 34.35
C ASP A 213 11.24 -1.36 33.98
N GLY A 214 11.40 -0.29 34.75
CA GLY A 214 10.56 0.93 34.77
C GLY A 214 10.52 1.80 33.50
N SER A 215 10.76 1.24 32.30
CA SER A 215 10.68 1.94 31.01
C SER A 215 9.66 1.36 30.00
N GLY A 216 8.97 0.25 30.33
CA GLY A 216 8.08 -0.45 29.39
C GLY A 216 6.75 0.26 29.06
N GLN A 217 6.22 1.08 29.97
CA GLN A 217 4.87 1.67 29.81
C GLN A 217 4.80 2.72 28.69
N ARG A 218 5.87 3.48 28.45
CA ARG A 218 5.92 4.44 27.32
C ARG A 218 5.98 3.71 25.98
N THR A 219 6.78 2.66 25.89
CA THR A 219 6.88 1.83 24.67
C THR A 219 5.56 1.15 24.36
N LEU A 220 4.90 0.60 25.39
CA LEU A 220 3.57 0.01 25.24
C LEU A 220 2.53 1.05 24.79
N GLY A 221 2.53 2.26 25.38
CA GLY A 221 1.65 3.35 24.97
C GLY A 221 1.86 3.79 23.51
N ILE A 222 3.10 3.82 23.02
CA ILE A 222 3.43 4.14 21.63
C ILE A 222 2.92 3.04 20.68
N VAL A 223 3.19 1.76 21.00
CA VAL A 223 2.75 0.64 20.15
C VAL A 223 1.23 0.60 20.04
N VAL A 224 0.53 0.70 21.17
CA VAL A 224 -0.95 0.72 21.21
C VAL A 224 -1.50 1.95 20.47
N GLY A 225 -0.86 3.11 20.61
CA GLY A 225 -1.24 4.34 19.91
C GLY A 225 -1.07 4.25 18.39
N VAL A 226 0.03 3.65 17.90
CA VAL A 226 0.28 3.46 16.46
C VAL A 226 -0.75 2.50 15.84
N VAL A 227 -1.06 1.39 16.52
CA VAL A 227 -2.11 0.46 16.07
C VAL A 227 -3.48 1.16 16.01
N GLY A 228 -3.79 2.01 17.00
CA GLY A 228 -5.01 2.82 16.99
C GLY A 228 -5.09 3.77 15.79
N LEU A 229 -3.99 4.45 15.45
CA LEU A 229 -3.90 5.35 14.28
C LEU A 229 -4.13 4.61 12.96
N LEU A 230 -3.54 3.42 12.80
CA LEU A 230 -3.76 2.58 11.61
C LEU A 230 -5.23 2.14 11.49
N GLY A 231 -5.87 1.79 12.61
CA GLY A 231 -7.30 1.45 12.65
C GLY A 231 -8.20 2.60 12.21
N VAL A 232 -7.93 3.83 12.67
CA VAL A 232 -8.65 5.04 12.25
C VAL A 232 -8.45 5.34 10.76
N GLY A 233 -7.23 5.15 10.24
CA GLY A 233 -6.92 5.31 8.82
C GLY A 233 -7.67 4.31 7.94
N ALA A 234 -7.64 3.03 8.30
CA ALA A 234 -8.38 1.98 7.61
C ALA A 234 -9.91 2.22 7.66
N GLY A 235 -10.44 2.60 8.82
CA GLY A 235 -11.85 2.96 8.97
C GLY A 235 -12.25 4.13 8.06
N THR A 236 -11.44 5.18 7.99
CA THR A 236 -11.70 6.34 7.12
C THR A 236 -11.77 5.94 5.65
N PHE A 237 -10.84 5.09 5.20
CA PHE A 237 -10.82 4.56 3.84
C PHE A 237 -12.08 3.76 3.51
N PHE A 238 -12.46 2.80 4.36
CA PHE A 238 -13.66 1.99 4.15
C PHE A 238 -14.95 2.82 4.29
N GLY A 239 -14.98 3.86 5.13
CA GLY A 239 -16.11 4.77 5.22
C GLY A 239 -16.33 5.60 3.95
N LEU A 240 -15.25 6.12 3.35
CA LEU A 240 -15.33 6.83 2.07
C LEU A 240 -15.72 5.89 0.93
N GLN A 241 -15.19 4.66 0.92
CA GLN A 241 -15.57 3.66 -0.06
C GLN A 241 -17.05 3.26 0.06
N ALA A 242 -17.54 3.04 1.29
CA ALA A 242 -18.95 2.75 1.54
C ALA A 242 -19.86 3.89 1.04
N SER A 243 -19.47 5.15 1.28
CA SER A 243 -20.23 6.30 0.77
C SER A 243 -20.24 6.39 -0.76
N SER A 244 -19.11 6.08 -1.42
CA SER A 244 -19.03 6.05 -2.89
C SER A 244 -19.93 4.95 -3.45
N LYS A 245 -19.81 3.73 -2.91
CA LYS A 245 -20.61 2.58 -3.35
C LYS A 245 -22.09 2.76 -3.09
N ASN A 246 -22.47 3.41 -1.99
CA ASN A 246 -23.86 3.75 -1.71
C ASN A 246 -24.40 4.76 -2.74
N SER A 247 -23.62 5.78 -3.10
CA SER A 247 -24.01 6.74 -4.15
C SER A 247 -24.14 6.06 -5.51
N GLU A 248 -23.22 5.15 -5.85
CA GLU A 248 -23.29 4.37 -7.09
C GLU A 248 -24.45 3.37 -7.09
N ALA A 249 -24.82 2.83 -5.92
CA ALA A 249 -26.00 1.98 -5.77
C ALA A 249 -27.28 2.79 -6.06
N ASP A 250 -27.39 4.01 -5.52
CA ASP A 250 -28.53 4.91 -5.74
C ASP A 250 -28.73 5.24 -7.24
N ASP A 251 -27.64 5.45 -7.99
CA ASP A 251 -27.67 5.67 -9.45
C ASP A 251 -28.18 4.44 -10.23
N ASN A 252 -28.15 3.26 -9.61
CA ASN A 252 -28.64 2.00 -10.16
C ASN A 252 -30.03 1.61 -9.64
N CYS A 253 -30.68 2.49 -8.87
CA CYS A 253 -32.04 2.37 -8.39
C CYS A 253 -32.96 3.37 -9.09
N ARG A 254 -34.27 3.08 -9.13
CA ARG A 254 -35.24 4.01 -9.74
C ARG A 254 -35.41 5.24 -8.86
N SER A 255 -35.35 6.43 -9.47
CA SER A 255 -35.48 7.71 -8.75
C SER A 255 -36.81 7.92 -8.03
N SER A 256 -37.85 7.15 -8.38
CA SER A 256 -39.17 7.20 -7.73
C SER A 256 -39.34 6.16 -6.61
N ASP A 257 -38.47 5.15 -6.53
CA ASP A 257 -38.57 4.04 -5.59
C ASP A 257 -37.20 3.35 -5.41
N SER A 258 -36.53 3.63 -4.29
CA SER A 258 -35.21 3.08 -3.94
C SER A 258 -35.24 1.58 -3.61
N SER A 259 -36.42 0.95 -3.50
CA SER A 259 -36.53 -0.50 -3.35
C SER A 259 -36.44 -1.26 -4.68
N GLN A 260 -36.44 -0.54 -5.80
CA GLN A 260 -36.38 -1.13 -7.15
C GLN A 260 -35.04 -0.82 -7.82
N CYS A 261 -34.06 -1.66 -7.54
CA CYS A 261 -32.71 -1.58 -8.10
C CYS A 261 -32.46 -2.69 -9.14
N ASN A 262 -31.53 -2.45 -10.06
CA ASN A 262 -31.00 -3.53 -10.90
C ASN A 262 -30.01 -4.40 -10.09
N GLN A 263 -29.57 -5.54 -10.64
CA GLN A 263 -28.66 -6.46 -9.93
C GLN A 263 -27.38 -5.75 -9.45
N LYS A 264 -26.83 -4.84 -10.27
CA LYS A 264 -25.63 -4.07 -9.91
C LYS A 264 -25.86 -3.14 -8.71
N GLY A 265 -27.03 -2.51 -8.60
CA GLY A 265 -27.40 -1.68 -7.45
C GLY A 265 -27.55 -2.49 -6.16
N VAL A 266 -28.08 -3.71 -6.25
CA VAL A 266 -28.17 -4.64 -5.11
C VAL A 266 -26.77 -5.08 -4.65
N ASP A 267 -25.91 -5.48 -5.59
CA ASP A 267 -24.54 -5.91 -5.28
C ASP A 267 -23.72 -4.76 -4.66
N LEU A 268 -23.81 -3.54 -5.23
CA LEU A 268 -23.14 -2.35 -4.68
C LEU A 268 -23.67 -1.96 -3.29
N GLY A 269 -24.97 -2.15 -3.04
CA GLY A 269 -25.58 -1.93 -1.72
C GLY A 269 -25.05 -2.90 -0.67
N GLN A 270 -24.96 -4.19 -1.00
CA GLN A 270 -24.37 -5.21 -0.10
C GLN A 270 -22.89 -4.90 0.19
N GLU A 271 -22.13 -4.55 -0.84
CA GLU A 271 -20.72 -4.15 -0.66
C GLU A 271 -20.55 -2.86 0.17
N ALA A 272 -21.51 -1.93 0.09
CA ALA A 272 -21.52 -0.73 0.93
C ALA A 272 -21.81 -1.07 2.40
N GLU A 273 -22.73 -2.00 2.67
CA GLU A 273 -23.03 -2.48 4.03
C GLU A 273 -21.84 -3.22 4.67
N ASP A 274 -21.15 -4.07 3.91
CA ASP A 274 -19.94 -4.77 4.37
C ASP A 274 -18.80 -3.78 4.68
N ALA A 275 -18.57 -2.80 3.78
CA ALA A 275 -17.58 -1.75 3.97
C ALA A 275 -17.92 -0.84 5.17
N ALA A 276 -19.21 -0.52 5.37
CA ALA A 276 -19.68 0.28 6.51
C ALA A 276 -19.52 -0.47 7.84
N THR A 277 -19.77 -1.77 7.86
CA THR A 277 -19.57 -2.63 9.03
C THR A 277 -18.09 -2.68 9.41
N LEU A 278 -17.22 -2.92 8.42
CA LEU A 278 -15.78 -2.94 8.64
C LEU A 278 -15.24 -1.58 9.10
N SER A 279 -15.75 -0.49 8.52
CA SER A 279 -15.43 0.88 8.94
C SER A 279 -15.81 1.14 10.39
N THR A 280 -17.03 0.76 10.79
CA THR A 280 -17.53 0.99 12.16
C THR A 280 -16.69 0.24 13.20
N ILE A 281 -16.33 -1.01 12.90
CA ILE A 281 -15.46 -1.81 13.77
C ILE A 281 -14.05 -1.20 13.84
N ALA A 282 -13.46 -0.87 12.68
CA ALA A 282 -12.10 -0.31 12.60
C ALA A 282 -11.99 1.05 13.31
N PHE A 283 -12.97 1.93 13.14
CA PHE A 283 -13.04 3.21 13.86
C PHE A 283 -13.26 3.02 15.36
N GLY A 284 -14.18 2.14 15.76
CA GLY A 284 -14.49 1.91 17.18
C GLY A 284 -13.28 1.34 17.93
N VAL A 285 -12.69 0.27 17.42
CA VAL A 285 -11.49 -0.36 18.01
C VAL A 285 -10.29 0.59 17.92
N GLY A 286 -10.10 1.24 16.77
CA GLY A 286 -9.02 2.19 16.54
C GLY A 286 -9.06 3.36 17.52
N ALA A 287 -10.22 4.00 17.68
CA ALA A 287 -10.40 5.13 18.60
C ALA A 287 -10.18 4.74 20.07
N LEU A 288 -10.66 3.57 20.49
CA LEU A 288 -10.43 3.05 21.84
C LEU A 288 -8.94 2.77 22.10
N ALA A 289 -8.26 2.12 21.17
CA ALA A 289 -6.82 1.85 21.27
C ALA A 289 -6.01 3.16 21.30
N LEU A 290 -6.36 4.13 20.47
CA LEU A 290 -5.68 5.42 20.39
C LEU A 290 -5.84 6.21 21.70
N ALA A 291 -7.05 6.25 22.27
CA ALA A 291 -7.31 6.85 23.58
C ALA A 291 -6.54 6.14 24.71
N GLY A 292 -6.56 4.80 24.72
CA GLY A 292 -5.82 3.99 25.70
C GLY A 292 -4.30 4.20 25.62
N GLY A 293 -3.74 4.24 24.41
CA GLY A 293 -2.32 4.53 24.16
C GLY A 293 -1.90 5.91 24.66
N ILE A 294 -2.73 6.94 24.42
CA ILE A 294 -2.48 8.30 24.92
C ILE A 294 -2.47 8.33 26.46
N VAL A 295 -3.44 7.68 27.11
CA VAL A 295 -3.51 7.62 28.58
C VAL A 295 -2.30 6.88 29.15
N LEU A 296 -1.91 5.75 28.56
CA LEU A 296 -0.74 4.96 28.97
C LEU A 296 0.56 5.75 28.81
N TYR A 297 0.70 6.49 27.71
CA TYR A 297 1.87 7.33 27.46
C TYR A 297 1.95 8.51 28.44
N ALA A 298 0.83 9.18 28.71
CA ALA A 298 0.78 10.35 29.59
C ALA A 298 0.98 10.01 31.08
N THR A 299 0.55 8.82 31.51
CA THR A 299 0.69 8.36 32.90
C THR A 299 2.03 7.69 33.19
N ALA A 300 2.91 7.55 32.19
CA ALA A 300 4.17 6.86 32.36
C ALA A 300 5.22 7.70 33.11
N PRO A 301 5.80 7.17 34.21
CA PRO A 301 6.74 7.90 35.08
C PRO A 301 8.03 8.30 34.32
N SER A 302 8.53 9.51 34.58
CA SER A 302 9.81 10.01 34.04
C SER A 302 10.99 9.65 34.94
N ASN A 303 12.15 9.37 34.33
CA ASN A 303 13.36 8.87 34.97
C ASN A 303 14.06 9.84 35.96
N ASP A 304 13.47 11.00 36.26
CA ASP A 304 14.03 11.94 37.26
C ASP A 304 13.85 11.43 38.71
N ALA A 305 12.90 10.51 38.95
CA ALA A 305 12.66 9.93 40.27
C ALA A 305 13.65 8.82 40.66
N ALA A 306 14.28 8.14 39.67
CA ALA A 306 15.18 7.02 39.91
C ALA A 306 16.64 7.44 40.19
N ALA A 307 17.08 8.61 39.72
CA ALA A 307 18.42 9.13 40.00
C ALA A 307 18.62 9.56 41.48
N GLY A 308 17.54 9.91 42.19
CA GLY A 308 17.58 10.30 43.60
C GLY A 308 17.81 9.15 44.59
N SER A 309 17.49 7.91 44.20
CA SER A 309 17.58 6.73 45.07
C SER A 309 18.94 6.02 44.98
N ALA A 310 19.61 6.09 43.82
CA ALA A 310 20.97 5.56 43.65
C ALA A 310 22.03 6.38 44.42
N ARG A 311 21.87 7.72 44.48
CA ARG A 311 22.78 8.61 45.22
C ARG A 311 22.66 8.49 46.75
N ARG A 312 21.54 7.97 47.26
CA ARG A 312 21.32 7.71 48.70
C ARG A 312 21.89 6.38 49.19
N ARG A 313 22.17 5.41 48.30
CA ARG A 313 22.71 4.10 48.70
C ARG A 313 24.23 4.10 48.88
N THR A 314 24.96 4.96 48.18
CA THR A 314 26.43 5.07 48.32
C THR A 314 26.88 5.92 49.53
N ALA A 315 26.00 6.77 50.08
CA ALA A 315 26.30 7.56 51.28
C ALA A 315 26.11 6.77 52.61
N ARG A 316 25.50 5.57 52.57
CA ARG A 316 25.16 4.77 53.77
C ARG A 316 26.29 3.93 54.34
N LEU A 317 27.51 3.98 53.79
CA LEU A 317 28.59 3.08 54.20
C LEU A 317 29.65 3.70 55.12
N ARG A 318 29.58 5.00 55.45
CA ARG A 318 30.51 5.59 56.43
C ARG A 318 29.86 6.74 57.20
N GLY A 319 29.45 6.47 58.44
CA GLY A 319 29.14 7.51 59.43
C GLY A 319 28.09 7.08 60.44
N THR A 320 28.45 7.17 61.72
CA THR A 320 27.61 6.98 62.91
C THR A 320 26.25 7.67 62.72
N GLU A 321 25.17 6.88 62.65
CA GLU A 321 23.84 7.38 62.31
C GLU A 321 23.07 7.73 63.60
N VAL A 322 22.99 9.03 63.92
CA VAL A 322 22.04 9.54 64.91
C VAL A 322 20.71 9.75 64.22
N ARG A 323 19.69 9.01 64.65
CA ARG A 323 18.34 9.06 64.06
C ARG A 323 17.42 9.83 65.00
N LEU A 324 16.89 10.94 64.47
CA LEU A 324 15.86 11.74 65.12
C LEU A 324 14.50 11.33 64.58
N VAL A 325 13.62 10.86 65.46
CA VAL A 325 12.24 10.48 65.10
C VAL A 325 11.28 11.44 65.79
N PRO A 326 10.67 12.38 65.05
CA PRO A 326 9.64 13.23 65.62
C PRO A 326 8.38 12.41 65.90
N ALA A 327 7.75 12.66 67.04
CA ALA A 327 6.49 12.06 67.43
C ALA A 327 5.54 13.16 67.91
N ALA A 328 4.32 13.13 67.40
CA ALA A 328 3.25 14.04 67.80
C ALA A 328 2.01 13.23 68.15
N THR A 329 1.43 13.53 69.30
CA THR A 329 0.12 13.07 69.73
C THR A 329 -0.79 14.28 69.94
N PRO A 330 -2.11 14.11 70.05
CA PRO A 330 -3.04 15.24 70.09
C PRO A 330 -2.81 16.24 71.24
N SER A 331 -2.09 15.86 72.30
CA SER A 331 -1.81 16.75 73.44
C SER A 331 -0.33 17.11 73.63
N GLN A 332 0.62 16.49 72.91
CA GLN A 332 2.05 16.81 72.99
C GLN A 332 2.83 16.47 71.72
N ALA A 333 3.90 17.20 71.44
CA ALA A 333 4.88 16.87 70.40
C ALA A 333 6.30 16.88 70.96
N GLY A 334 7.12 15.94 70.49
CA GLY A 334 8.52 15.80 70.88
C GLY A 334 9.35 15.08 69.81
N VAL A 335 10.66 14.95 70.04
CA VAL A 335 11.58 14.25 69.14
C VAL A 335 12.42 13.28 69.95
N PHE A 336 12.42 12.01 69.52
CA PHE A 336 13.27 10.98 70.11
C PHE A 336 14.58 10.88 69.35
N VAL A 337 15.70 10.88 70.07
CA VAL A 337 17.04 10.73 69.48
C VAL A 337 17.56 9.35 69.82
N GLY A 338 17.85 8.53 68.81
CA GLY A 338 18.46 7.21 69.01
C GLY A 338 19.55 6.94 67.97
N GLY A 339 20.67 6.38 68.40
CA GLY A 339 21.77 5.96 67.54
C GLY A 339 22.63 4.91 68.25
N HIS A 340 23.41 4.17 67.47
CA HIS A 340 24.49 3.34 68.01
C HIS A 340 25.79 4.14 67.94
N PHE A 341 26.41 4.35 69.10
CA PHE A 341 27.71 5.01 69.25
C PHE A 341 28.85 4.02 69.00
#